data_AF-A0A7C4CMB2-F1
#
_entry.id   AF-A0A7C4CMB2-F1
#
_cell.length_a   1.000
_cell.length_b   1.000
_cell.length_c   1.000
_cell.angle_alpha   90.00
_cell.angle_beta   90.00
_cell.angle_gamma   90.00
#
_symmetry.space_group_name_H-M   'P 1'
#
loop_
_entity.id
_entity.type
_entity.pdbx_description
1 polymer ?
#
loop_
_entity_poly.entity_id
_entity_poly.type
_entity_poly.pdbx_seq_one_letter_code
_entity_poly.pdbx_strand_id
1 'polypeptide(L)'
;MKNILDYPDPAKRRRLRRIFREDGKTVIIPMDHGVSIGPVKGLENMKRLVEELSKGGVDAVVVHKGWAKLLDFSSMGLIIHGSAGTD
;
A
#
# COMPACT_ATOMS: atom_id res chain seq x y z
N MET A 1 -16.40 0.99 -16.04
CA MET A 1 -15.35 0.25 -15.29
C MET A 1 -15.90 -1.12 -14.91
N LYS A 2 -15.09 -2.19 -14.96
CA LYS A 2 -15.53 -3.54 -14.56
C LYS A 2 -15.77 -3.58 -13.05
N ASN A 3 -16.86 -4.19 -12.58
CA ASN A 3 -17.11 -4.37 -11.16
C ASN A 3 -16.07 -5.38 -10.61
N ILE A 4 -15.54 -5.13 -9.40
CA ILE A 4 -14.62 -6.07 -8.74
C ILE A 4 -15.24 -7.46 -8.59
N LEU A 5 -16.57 -7.51 -8.44
CA LEU A 5 -17.35 -8.74 -8.33
C LEU A 5 -17.26 -9.61 -9.59
N ASP A 6 -16.96 -9.02 -10.74
CA ASP A 6 -16.90 -9.69 -12.06
C ASP A 6 -15.53 -10.33 -12.36
N TYR A 7 -14.54 -10.18 -11.46
CA TYR A 7 -13.25 -10.85 -11.67
C TYR A 7 -13.39 -12.37 -11.54
N PRO A 8 -12.98 -13.15 -12.56
CA PRO A 8 -13.22 -14.59 -12.62
C PRO A 8 -12.43 -15.37 -11.57
N ASP A 9 -11.26 -14.86 -11.17
CA ASP A 9 -10.42 -15.47 -10.14
C ASP A 9 -10.91 -15.06 -8.73
N PRO A 10 -11.39 -16.01 -7.90
CA PRO A 10 -11.89 -15.72 -6.56
C PRO A 10 -10.81 -15.16 -5.62
N ALA A 11 -9.56 -15.59 -5.77
CA ALA A 11 -8.44 -15.17 -4.94
C ALA A 11 -7.98 -13.75 -5.33
N LYS A 12 -8.00 -13.42 -6.62
CA LYS A 12 -7.78 -12.04 -7.09
C LYS A 12 -8.88 -11.12 -6.60
N ARG A 13 -10.15 -11.50 -6.76
CA ARG A 13 -11.31 -10.74 -6.28
C ARG A 13 -11.24 -10.47 -4.77
N ARG A 14 -10.89 -11.47 -3.96
CA ARG A 14 -10.72 -11.31 -2.50
C ARG A 14 -9.63 -10.27 -2.15
N ARG A 15 -8.52 -10.24 -2.88
CA ARG A 15 -7.43 -9.27 -2.65
C ARG A 15 -7.81 -7.87 -3.12
N LEU A 16 -8.46 -7.75 -4.28
CA LEU A 16 -8.92 -6.45 -4.80
C LEU A 16 -9.96 -5.79 -3.87
N ARG A 17 -10.85 -6.56 -3.24
CA ARG A 17 -11.80 -6.04 -2.23
C ARG A 17 -11.15 -5.39 -1.01
N ARG A 18 -9.85 -5.59 -0.76
CA ARG A 18 -9.13 -4.98 0.37
C ARG A 18 -8.53 -3.63 0.06
N ILE A 19 -8.41 -3.29 -1.23
CA ILE A 19 -7.73 -2.06 -1.67
C ILE A 19 -8.67 -1.09 -2.37
N PHE A 20 -9.89 -1.51 -2.71
CA PHE A 20 -10.91 -0.67 -3.34
C PHE A 20 -12.10 -0.48 -2.39
N ARG A 21 -12.66 0.73 -2.43
CA ARG A 21 -13.90 1.09 -1.77
C ARG A 21 -15.11 0.57 -2.54
N GLU A 22 -16.29 0.70 -1.93
CA GLU A 22 -17.57 0.29 -2.52
C GLU A 22 -17.90 1.06 -3.81
N ASP A 23 -17.43 2.30 -3.94
CA ASP A 23 -17.60 3.11 -5.15
C ASP A 23 -16.65 2.71 -6.31
N GLY A 24 -15.84 1.67 -6.10
CA GLY A 24 -14.89 1.16 -7.08
C GLY A 24 -13.64 2.03 -7.23
N LYS A 25 -13.40 3.00 -6.34
CA LYS A 25 -12.18 3.83 -6.31
C LYS A 25 -11.21 3.38 -5.22
N THR A 26 -9.98 3.86 -5.32
CA THR A 26 -8.89 3.57 -4.37
C THR A 26 -7.93 4.74 -4.31
N VAL A 27 -7.41 5.01 -3.12
CA VAL A 27 -6.29 5.90 -2.84
C VAL A 27 -5.13 5.04 -2.35
N ILE A 28 -4.07 4.99 -3.17
CA ILE A 28 -2.86 4.19 -2.90
C ILE A 28 -1.67 5.13 -2.75
N ILE A 29 -0.95 5.02 -1.64
CA ILE A 29 0.24 5.84 -1.38
C ILE A 29 1.52 5.02 -1.62
N PRO A 30 2.37 5.40 -2.58
CA PRO A 30 3.67 4.77 -2.76
C PRO A 30 4.67 5.21 -1.69
N MET A 31 5.30 4.23 -1.04
CA MET A 31 6.26 4.39 0.07
C MET A 31 7.51 3.52 -0.13
N ASP A 32 7.76 3.11 -1.37
CA ASP A 32 8.83 2.25 -1.84
C ASP A 32 10.14 3.01 -2.16
N HIS A 33 10.07 4.30 -2.46
CA HIS A 33 11.26 5.12 -2.75
C HIS A 33 12.18 5.44 -1.56
N GLY A 34 11.81 5.06 -0.33
CA GLY A 34 12.63 5.29 0.87
C GLY A 34 13.95 4.49 0.91
N VAL A 35 14.15 3.53 0.02
CA VAL A 35 15.38 2.70 -0.05
C VAL A 35 16.49 3.39 -0.85
N SER A 36 16.16 4.22 -1.85
CA SER A 36 17.16 4.76 -2.80
C SER A 36 17.61 6.19 -2.50
N ILE A 37 16.83 6.99 -1.75
CA ILE A 37 17.04 8.46 -1.66
C ILE A 37 17.52 8.91 -0.26
N GLY A 38 17.79 7.99 0.66
CA GLY A 38 18.09 8.34 2.06
C GLY A 38 16.86 8.94 2.76
N PRO A 39 17.00 9.54 3.96
CA PRO A 39 15.88 10.10 4.71
C PRO A 39 15.30 11.34 3.98
N VAL A 40 14.38 11.09 3.05
CA VAL A 40 13.54 12.13 2.46
C VAL A 40 12.68 12.71 3.58
N LYS A 41 12.55 14.05 3.62
CA LYS A 41 11.71 14.76 4.59
C LYS A 41 10.30 14.14 4.63
N GLY A 42 9.91 13.59 5.78
CA GLY A 42 8.62 12.89 5.96
C GLY A 42 8.69 11.35 5.94
N LEU A 43 9.78 10.73 5.48
CA LEU A 43 10.06 9.29 5.56
C LEU A 43 11.05 8.93 6.69
N GLU A 44 11.52 9.93 7.44
CA GLU A 44 12.43 9.78 8.59
C GLU A 44 11.87 8.84 9.67
N ASN A 45 10.55 8.85 9.83
CA ASN A 45 9.83 7.99 10.77
C ASN A 45 8.67 7.31 10.06
N MET A 46 8.99 6.20 9.38
CA MET A 46 8.02 5.39 8.66
C MET A 46 6.87 4.90 9.54
N LYS A 47 7.13 4.59 10.82
CA LYS A 47 6.08 4.17 11.75
C LYS A 47 5.03 5.27 11.93
N ARG A 48 5.47 6.50 12.22
CA ARG A 48 4.59 7.66 12.34
C ARG A 48 3.81 7.90 11.04
N LEU A 49 4.48 7.82 9.89
CA LEU A 49 3.80 8.00 8.61
C LEU A 49 2.68 6.96 8.42
N VAL A 50 2.94 5.68 8.70
CA VAL A 50 1.92 4.62 8.60
C VAL A 50 0.74 4.87 9.52
N GLU A 51 0.98 5.31 10.76
CA GLU A 51 -0.07 5.69 11.71
C GLU A 51 -0.92 6.86 11.19
N GLU A 52 -0.29 7.90 10.64
CA GLU A 52 -1.01 9.06 10.09
C GLU A 52 -1.80 8.71 8.81
N LEU A 53 -1.25 7.88 7.92
CA LEU A 53 -1.97 7.39 6.73
C LEU A 53 -3.18 6.54 7.12
N SER A 54 -3.03 5.70 8.15
CA SER A 54 -4.14 4.91 8.70
C SER A 54 -5.25 5.81 9.24
N LYS A 55 -4.91 6.90 9.96
CA LYS A 55 -5.89 7.89 10.44
C LYS A 55 -6.52 8.69 9.30
N GLY A 56 -5.76 8.93 8.23
CA GLY A 56 -6.21 9.66 7.04
C GLY A 56 -7.14 8.88 6.12
N GLY A 57 -7.39 7.59 6.38
CA GLY A 57 -8.32 6.78 5.57
C GLY A 57 -7.76 6.39 4.21
N VAL A 58 -6.45 6.19 4.10
CA VAL A 58 -5.81 5.63 2.90
C VAL A 58 -6.25 4.18 2.71
N ASP A 59 -6.52 3.78 1.46
CA ASP A 59 -7.03 2.42 1.18
C ASP A 59 -5.91 1.39 1.13
N ALA A 60 -4.75 1.75 0.56
CA ALA A 60 -3.59 0.88 0.51
C ALA A 60 -2.27 1.64 0.41
N VAL A 61 -1.18 0.94 0.69
CA VAL A 61 0.19 1.43 0.50
C VAL A 61 1.00 0.48 -0.38
N VAL A 62 1.97 1.04 -1.10
CA VAL A 62 2.99 0.27 -1.83
C VAL A 62 4.31 0.38 -1.08
N VAL A 63 4.89 -0.74 -0.67
CA VAL A 63 6.18 -0.77 0.05
C VAL A 63 7.08 -1.90 -0.45
N HIS A 64 8.38 -1.77 -0.20
CA HIS A 64 9.30 -2.90 -0.33
C HIS A 64 9.13 -3.91 0.83
N LYS A 65 9.54 -5.16 0.56
CA LYS A 65 9.47 -6.29 1.50
C LYS A 65 10.13 -6.04 2.87
N GLY A 66 11.10 -5.12 2.95
CA GLY A 66 11.74 -4.76 4.22
C GLY A 66 10.77 -4.10 5.18
N TRP A 67 10.12 -3.02 4.75
CA TRP A 67 9.12 -2.31 5.56
C TRP A 67 7.90 -3.15 5.88
N ALA A 68 7.44 -3.97 4.91
CA ALA A 68 6.31 -4.88 5.12
C ALA A 68 6.50 -5.89 6.27
N LYS A 69 7.76 -6.20 6.63
CA LYS A 69 8.09 -7.11 7.75
C LYS A 69 8.24 -6.39 9.09
N LEU A 70 8.47 -5.07 9.07
CA LEU A 70 8.87 -4.31 10.25
C LEU A 70 7.74 -3.44 10.83
N LEU A 71 6.72 -3.13 10.03
CA LEU A 71 5.64 -2.23 10.41
C LEU A 71 4.27 -2.93 10.32
N ASP A 72 3.31 -2.40 11.06
CA ASP A 72 1.93 -2.86 11.03
C ASP A 72 1.11 -2.09 9.99
N PHE A 73 0.54 -2.81 9.03
CA PHE A 73 -0.34 -2.29 7.98
C PHE A 73 -1.74 -2.90 8.06
N SER A 74 -2.11 -3.53 9.18
CA SER A 74 -3.34 -4.33 9.31
C SER A 74 -4.64 -3.55 9.06
N SER A 75 -4.61 -2.23 9.24
CA SER A 75 -5.73 -1.31 8.99
C SER A 75 -5.88 -0.87 7.52
N MET A 76 -4.96 -1.25 6.63
CA MET A 76 -4.94 -0.83 5.23
C MET A 76 -4.61 -2.01 4.29
N GLY A 77 -4.86 -1.81 3.00
CA GLY A 77 -4.35 -2.69 1.96
C GLY A 77 -2.82 -2.63 1.86
N LEU A 78 -2.18 -3.79 1.67
CA LEU A 78 -0.74 -3.88 1.48
C LEU A 78 -0.39 -4.40 0.08
N ILE A 79 0.39 -3.62 -0.65
CA ILE A 79 0.95 -3.98 -1.96
C ILE A 79 2.47 -4.03 -1.84
N ILE A 80 3.06 -5.17 -2.22
CA ILE A 80 4.51 -5.34 -2.19
C ILE A 80 5.08 -4.98 -3.55
N HIS A 81 5.97 -4.00 -3.59
CA HIS A 81 6.72 -3.67 -4.80
C HIS A 81 7.72 -4.80 -5.09
N GLY A 82 7.56 -5.47 -6.23
CA GLY A 82 8.33 -6.65 -6.63
C GLY A 82 9.64 -6.36 -7.38
N SER A 83 9.75 -5.18 -8.00
CA SER A 83 10.98 -4.70 -8.63
C SER A 83 11.88 -3.97 -7.62
N ALA A 84 13.19 -4.00 -7.80
CA ALA A 84 14.09 -3.13 -7.06
C ALA A 84 15.21 -2.73 -8.02
N GLY A 85 15.17 -1.49 -8.47
CA GLY A 85 16.28 -0.83 -9.17
C GLY A 85 16.74 0.31 -8.27
N THR A 86 18.02 0.31 -7.93
CA THR A 86 18.69 1.46 -7.32
C THR A 86 19.45 2.15 -8.43
N ASP A 87 19.14 3.42 -8.69
CA ASP A 87 20.03 4.29 -9.49
C ASP A 87 21.27 4.67 -8.65
#